data_AF-A0AAD5K644-F1
#
_entry.id   AF-A0AAD5K644-F1
#
_cell.length_a   1.000
_cell.length_b   1.000
_cell.length_c   1.000
_cell.angle_alpha   90.00
_cell.angle_beta   90.00
_cell.angle_gamma   90.00
#
_symmetry.space_group_name_H-M   'P 1'
#
loop_
_entity.id
_entity.type
_entity.pdbx_description
1 polymer ?
#
loop_
_entity_poly.entity_id
_entity_poly.type
_entity_poly.pdbx_seq_one_letter_code
_entity_poly.pdbx_strand_id
1 'polypeptide(L)' 'IINDSSTDNLACWTSNGQGLYVPDAAAFAKSVLPQYFKHNNWQSFVRQLN' A
#
# COMPACT_ATOMS: atom_id res chain seq x y z
N ILE A 1 1.28 9.39 -8.92
CA ILE A 1 1.28 8.80 -7.56
C ILE A 1 1.01 7.27 -7.58
N ILE A 2 0.65 6.65 -8.72
CA ILE A 2 0.56 5.17 -8.86
C ILE A 2 1.18 4.76 -10.22
N ASN A 3 2.31 5.36 -10.59
CA ASN A 3 2.94 5.10 -11.89
C ASN A 3 4.46 4.89 -11.74
N ASP A 4 4.89 4.60 -10.52
CA ASP A 4 6.26 4.21 -10.24
C ASP A 4 6.29 2.69 -10.29
N SER A 5 6.83 2.15 -11.39
CA SER A 5 6.98 0.71 -11.64
C SER A 5 7.75 -0.03 -10.52
N SER A 6 8.39 0.71 -9.63
CA SER A 6 9.07 0.22 -8.43
C SER A 6 8.11 -0.27 -7.34
N THR A 7 6.93 0.36 -7.22
CA THR A 7 5.91 0.05 -6.20
C THR A 7 4.78 -0.86 -6.71
N ASP A 8 4.68 -1.08 -8.01
CA ASP A 8 3.67 -1.98 -8.62
C ASP A 8 3.79 -3.43 -8.13
N ASN A 9 5.00 -3.87 -7.77
CA ASN A 9 5.23 -5.18 -7.18
C ASN A 9 4.81 -5.25 -5.69
N LEU A 10 4.59 -4.11 -5.04
CA LEU A 10 4.25 -4.02 -3.62
C LEU A 10 2.76 -3.79 -3.40
N ALA A 11 2.11 -3.00 -4.25
CA ALA A 11 0.67 -2.85 -4.27
C ALA A 11 0.19 -2.34 -5.62
N CYS A 12 -0.88 -2.94 -6.13
CA CYS A 12 -1.55 -2.51 -7.35
C CYS A 12 -3.04 -2.31 -7.10
N TRP A 13 -3.66 -1.40 -7.85
CA TRP A 13 -5.11 -1.28 -7.82
C TRP A 13 -5.73 -2.40 -8.63
N THR A 14 -6.82 -2.96 -8.12
CA THR A 14 -7.65 -3.89 -8.88
C THR A 14 -8.11 -3.21 -10.17
N SER A 15 -8.32 -3.95 -11.25
CA SER A 15 -8.69 -3.41 -12.58
C SER A 15 -10.01 -2.62 -12.58
N ASN A 16 -10.88 -2.86 -11.60
CA ASN A 16 -12.10 -2.11 -11.33
C ASN A 16 -11.91 -0.87 -10.44
N GLY A 17 -10.69 -0.58 -9.97
CA GLY A 17 -10.34 0.58 -9.14
C GLY A 17 -10.97 0.59 -7.74
N GLN A 18 -11.63 -0.51 -7.34
CA GLN A 18 -12.40 -0.58 -6.10
C GLN A 18 -11.62 -1.20 -4.93
N GLY A 19 -10.48 -1.81 -5.20
CA GLY A 19 -9.65 -2.43 -4.17
C GLY A 19 -8.16 -2.21 -4.42
N LEU A 20 -7.40 -2.24 -3.34
CA LEU A 20 -5.94 -2.29 -3.37
C LEU A 20 -5.52 -3.74 -3.15
N TYR A 21 -4.82 -4.32 -4.13
CA TYR A 21 -4.20 -5.64 -4.01
C TYR A 21 -2.76 -5.47 -3.53
N VAL A 22 -2.45 -6.08 -2.38
CA VAL A 22 -1.14 -6.00 -1.73
C VAL A 22 -0.62 -7.42 -1.56
N PRO A 23 0.23 -7.94 -2.46
CA PRO A 23 0.72 -9.32 -2.40
C PRO A 23 1.58 -9.56 -1.15
N ASP A 24 2.33 -8.55 -0.69
CA ASP A 24 3.10 -8.61 0.55
C ASP A 24 2.82 -7.36 1.41
N ALA A 25 1.91 -7.52 2.37
CA ALA A 25 1.53 -6.47 3.30
C ALA A 25 2.71 -5.99 4.18
N ALA A 26 3.68 -6.86 4.50
CA ALA A 26 4.83 -6.49 5.33
C ALA A 26 5.82 -5.64 4.53
N ALA A 27 6.12 -6.03 3.28
CA ALA A 27 6.97 -5.24 2.39
C ALA A 27 6.32 -3.89 2.04
N PHE A 28 5.02 -3.87 1.75
CA PHE A 28 4.26 -2.63 1.53
C PHE A 28 4.30 -1.74 2.77
N ALA A 29 4.06 -2.31 3.95
CA ALA A 29 4.08 -1.57 5.20
C ALA A 29 5.46 -0.95 5.49
N LYS A 30 6.55 -1.63 5.14
CA LYS A 30 7.91 -1.16 5.40
C LYS A 30 8.44 -0.19 4.35
N SER A 31 8.01 -0.31 3.09
CA SER A 31 8.52 0.50 1.98
C SER A 31 7.60 1.67 1.64
N VAL A 32 6.29 1.45 1.64
CA VAL A 32 5.29 2.45 1.20
C VAL A 32 4.77 3.24 2.39
N LEU A 33 4.34 2.61 3.48
CA LEU A 33 3.78 3.40 4.59
C LEU A 33 4.74 4.48 5.14
N PRO A 34 6.05 4.26 5.37
CA PRO A 34 6.92 5.34 5.83
C PRO A 34 7.17 6.45 4.79
N GLN A 35 6.90 6.24 3.51
CA GLN A 35 6.94 7.32 2.50
C GLN A 35 5.72 8.24 2.58
N TYR A 36 4.55 7.72 2.95
CA TYR A 36 3.28 8.45 2.93
C TYR A 36 2.71 8.77 4.32
N PHE A 37 3.14 8.02 5.34
CA PHE A 37 2.71 8.11 6.73
C PHE A 37 3.94 8.12 7.66
N LYS A 38 3.80 8.67 8.86
CA LYS A 38 4.87 8.67 9.87
C LYS A 38 5.06 7.33 10.60
N HIS A 39 4.42 6.26 10.11
CA HIS A 39 4.48 4.93 10.71
C HIS A 39 4.46 3.85 9.62
N ASN A 40 5.01 2.68 9.93
CA ASN A 40 4.98 1.50 9.08
C ASN A 40 3.94 0.45 9.55
N ASN A 41 2.93 0.85 10.33
CA ASN A 41 1.94 -0.08 10.87
C ASN A 41 0.78 -0.31 9.90
N TRP A 42 0.69 -1.53 9.36
CA TRP A 42 -0.41 -1.97 8.48
C TRP A 42 -1.79 -1.85 9.14
N GLN A 43 -1.92 -2.17 10.43
CA GLN A 43 -3.22 -2.08 11.11
C GLN A 43 -3.73 -0.65 11.26
N SER A 44 -2.83 0.32 11.43
CA SER A 44 -3.20 1.74 11.46
C SER A 44 -3.69 2.20 10.08
N PHE A 45 -3.06 1.71 9.02
CA PHE A 45 -3.47 1.98 7.64
C PHE A 45 -4.87 1.41 7.33
N VAL A 46 -5.11 0.13 7.66
CA VAL A 46 -6.43 -0.50 7.46
C VAL A 46 -7.52 0.22 8.27
N ARG A 47 -7.21 0.68 9.49
CA ARG A 47 -8.16 1.47 10.30
C ARG A 47 -8.52 2.82 9.69
N GLN A 48 -7.65 3.45 8.90
CA GLN A 48 -7.96 4.70 8.21
C GLN A 48 -8.79 4.51 6.94
N LEU A 49 -8.84 3.28 6.40
CA LEU A 49 -9.66 2.92 5.25
C LEU A 49 -11.10 2.52 5.63
N ASN A 50 -11.35 2.22 6.91
CA ASN A 50 -12.69 1.98 7.47
C ASN A 50 -13.31 3.28 7.97
#